data_AF-E3BGB8-F1
#
_entry.id   AF-E3BGB8-F1
#
_cell.length_a   1.000
_cell.length_b   1.000
_cell.length_c   1.000
_cell.angle_alpha   90.00
_cell.angle_beta   90.00
_cell.angle_gamma   90.00
#
_symmetry.space_group_name_H-M   'P 1'
#
loop_
_entity.id
_entity.type
_entity.pdbx_description
1 polymer ?
#
loop_
_entity_poly.entity_id
_entity_poly.type
_entity_poly.pdbx_seq_one_letter_code
_entity_poly.pdbx_strand_id
1 'polypeptide(L)'
;MKCLKAPKPLTNPSVTGIPPKVKNMRAMFESASAFNQDIGGWNTSKVSDMHGIFKQATSFDQDISQWDTSNVKGPIGSNSVTCNNSAIGTTFNHQGHTYLVVNDESIKDQAQLDKLELGEIRFCTSHVTDMDGLFKGRDYFNADISDWDTSEVVKMGEMFEGATTFNQPIGNWDTSKVRDMKGMFEVPPPLTNPSVTGI
;
A
#
# COMPACT_ATOMS: atom_id res chain seq x y z
N MET A 1 41.63 -19.50 -43.08
CA MET A 1 40.91 -18.43 -42.37
C MET A 1 39.78 -17.92 -43.25
N LYS A 2 38.53 -18.19 -42.87
CA LYS A 2 37.33 -17.54 -43.42
C LYS A 2 36.55 -17.02 -42.21
N CYS A 3 36.43 -15.70 -42.07
CA CYS A 3 35.59 -15.10 -41.05
C CYS A 3 34.13 -15.44 -41.33
N LEU A 4 33.49 -16.17 -40.43
CA LEU A 4 32.05 -16.33 -40.42
C LEU A 4 31.43 -14.99 -40.00
N LYS A 5 30.56 -14.43 -40.85
CA LYS A 5 29.78 -13.24 -40.51
C LYS A 5 28.98 -13.53 -39.24
N ALA A 6 29.01 -12.57 -38.30
CA ALA A 6 28.15 -12.60 -37.13
C ALA A 6 26.68 -12.76 -37.56
N PRO A 7 25.90 -13.64 -36.92
CA PRO A 7 24.47 -13.74 -37.20
C PRO A 7 23.80 -12.40 -36.88
N LYS A 8 22.90 -11.96 -37.77
CA LYS A 8 22.05 -10.78 -37.53
C LYS A 8 21.33 -10.96 -36.19
N PRO A 9 21.13 -9.88 -35.40
CA PRO A 9 20.36 -9.98 -34.17
C PRO A 9 18.97 -10.50 -34.50
N LEU A 10 18.62 -11.65 -33.92
CA LEU A 10 17.29 -12.23 -34.04
C LEU A 10 16.35 -11.42 -33.15
N THR A 11 15.74 -10.36 -33.67
CA THR A 11 14.56 -9.76 -33.05
C THR A 11 13.37 -10.69 -33.30
N ASN A 12 13.14 -11.63 -32.38
CA ASN A 12 11.94 -12.47 -32.37
C ASN A 12 10.88 -11.82 -31.46
N PRO A 13 9.81 -11.23 -31.99
CA PRO A 13 8.85 -10.43 -31.24
C PRO A 13 7.80 -11.25 -30.46
N SER A 14 8.09 -12.49 -30.04
CA SER A 14 7.03 -13.41 -29.57
C SER A 14 7.34 -14.32 -28.38
N VAL A 15 8.50 -14.23 -27.69
CA VAL A 15 8.69 -14.94 -26.42
C VAL A 15 9.74 -14.26 -25.56
N THR A 16 9.35 -13.57 -24.50
CA THR A 16 10.25 -13.27 -23.38
C THR A 16 9.51 -13.52 -22.07
N GLY A 17 9.89 -14.61 -21.39
CA GLY A 17 9.67 -14.80 -19.96
C GLY A 17 8.65 -15.84 -19.51
N ILE A 18 7.37 -15.54 -19.67
CA ILE A 18 6.31 -16.24 -18.95
C ILE A 18 5.27 -16.81 -19.93
N PRO A 19 4.91 -18.10 -19.85
CA PRO A 19 3.82 -18.65 -20.63
C PRO A 19 2.49 -17.92 -20.34
N PRO A 20 1.64 -17.64 -21.36
CA PRO A 20 0.42 -16.83 -21.21
C PRO A 20 -0.68 -17.46 -20.32
N LYS A 21 -0.44 -18.65 -19.76
CA LYS A 21 -1.35 -19.35 -18.84
C LYS A 21 -0.93 -19.24 -17.38
N VAL A 22 0.26 -18.71 -17.09
CA VAL A 22 0.77 -18.59 -15.72
C VAL A 22 -0.01 -17.50 -14.99
N LYS A 23 -0.63 -17.89 -13.88
CA LYS A 23 -1.39 -17.01 -12.98
C LYS A 23 -0.69 -16.78 -11.64
N ASN A 24 0.24 -17.65 -11.27
CA ASN A 24 0.89 -17.61 -9.96
C ASN A 24 2.40 -17.55 -10.14
N MET A 25 3.02 -16.53 -9.57
CA MET A 25 4.47 -16.31 -9.48
C MET A 25 4.94 -16.17 -8.03
N ARG A 26 4.11 -16.52 -7.06
CA ARG A 26 4.41 -16.37 -5.64
C ARG A 26 5.78 -16.98 -5.31
N ALA A 27 6.61 -16.19 -4.62
CA ALA A 27 7.92 -16.60 -4.13
C ALA A 27 8.89 -17.16 -5.20
N MET A 28 8.68 -16.85 -6.48
CA MET A 28 9.44 -17.45 -7.58
C MET A 28 10.96 -17.25 -7.48
N PHE A 29 11.42 -16.12 -6.93
CA PHE A 29 12.82 -15.82 -6.65
C PHE A 29 13.07 -15.62 -5.14
N GLU A 30 12.22 -16.19 -4.27
CA GLU A 30 12.42 -16.08 -2.84
C GLU A 30 13.78 -16.70 -2.45
N SER A 31 14.59 -15.93 -1.74
CA SER A 31 15.95 -16.29 -1.30
C SER A 31 16.95 -16.55 -2.43
N ALA A 32 16.64 -16.17 -3.68
CA ALA A 32 17.57 -16.22 -4.79
C ALA A 32 18.58 -15.05 -4.70
N SER A 33 19.41 -15.06 -3.66
CA SER A 33 20.25 -13.93 -3.25
C SER A 33 21.23 -13.47 -4.31
N ALA A 34 21.64 -14.33 -5.25
CA ALA A 34 22.56 -14.01 -6.35
C ALA A 34 21.88 -13.70 -7.70
N PHE A 35 20.55 -13.81 -7.79
CA PHE A 35 19.84 -13.61 -9.04
C PHE A 35 19.75 -12.13 -9.42
N ASN A 36 20.22 -11.78 -10.62
CA ASN A 36 20.20 -10.42 -11.17
C ASN A 36 20.15 -10.41 -12.71
N GLN A 37 19.46 -11.38 -13.31
CA GLN A 37 19.35 -11.46 -14.77
C GLN A 37 18.15 -10.65 -15.25
N ASP A 38 18.28 -10.03 -16.42
CA ASP A 38 17.22 -9.22 -17.03
C ASP A 38 15.95 -10.04 -17.28
N ILE A 39 14.84 -9.56 -16.70
CA ILE A 39 13.49 -10.10 -16.82
C ILE A 39 12.46 -9.00 -17.11
N GLY A 40 12.92 -7.79 -17.48
CA GLY A 40 12.04 -6.65 -17.74
C GLY A 40 11.07 -6.89 -18.90
N GLY A 41 11.48 -7.71 -19.88
CA GLY A 41 10.65 -8.09 -21.02
C GLY A 41 9.58 -9.16 -20.74
N TRP A 42 9.35 -9.57 -19.49
CA TRP A 42 8.37 -10.61 -19.17
C TRP A 42 6.93 -10.12 -19.35
N ASN A 43 6.12 -10.90 -20.07
CA ASN A 43 4.69 -10.63 -20.17
C ASN A 43 3.95 -11.14 -18.92
N THR A 44 3.62 -10.23 -18.00
CA THR A 44 2.91 -10.52 -16.75
C THR A 44 1.40 -10.30 -16.81
N SER A 45 0.84 -9.94 -17.97
CA SER A 45 -0.58 -9.55 -18.15
C SER A 45 -1.64 -10.61 -17.79
N LYS A 46 -1.22 -11.83 -17.44
CA LYS A 46 -2.12 -12.92 -17.00
C LYS A 46 -1.84 -13.40 -15.58
N VAL A 47 -0.82 -12.83 -14.94
CA VAL A 47 -0.41 -13.19 -13.59
C VAL A 47 -1.36 -12.53 -12.59
N SER A 48 -1.90 -13.33 -11.68
CA SER A 48 -2.83 -12.89 -10.64
C SER A 48 -2.28 -12.96 -9.21
N ASP A 49 -1.16 -13.63 -8.99
CA ASP A 49 -0.47 -13.71 -7.69
C ASP A 49 1.03 -13.50 -7.89
N MET A 50 1.56 -12.41 -7.31
CA MET A 50 2.96 -11.99 -7.39
C MET A 50 3.61 -11.89 -5.99
N HIS A 51 3.01 -12.51 -4.98
CA HIS A 51 3.43 -12.30 -3.60
C HIS A 51 4.86 -12.78 -3.35
N GLY A 52 5.71 -11.91 -2.81
CA GLY A 52 7.05 -12.27 -2.35
C GLY A 52 7.99 -12.76 -3.45
N ILE A 53 7.74 -12.43 -4.74
CA ILE A 53 8.58 -12.87 -5.87
C ILE A 53 10.08 -12.70 -5.55
N PHE A 54 10.50 -11.54 -5.04
CA PHE A 54 11.90 -11.21 -4.75
C PHE A 54 12.24 -11.16 -3.26
N LYS A 55 11.44 -11.80 -2.39
CA LYS A 55 11.72 -11.80 -0.94
C LYS A 55 13.11 -12.41 -0.69
N GLN A 56 14.03 -11.68 -0.06
CA GLN A 56 15.44 -12.11 0.15
C GLN A 56 16.28 -12.30 -1.14
N ALA A 57 15.84 -11.80 -2.30
CA ALA A 57 16.64 -11.76 -3.54
C ALA A 57 17.57 -10.53 -3.54
N THR A 58 18.62 -10.58 -2.72
CA THR A 58 19.44 -9.40 -2.37
C THR A 58 20.26 -8.78 -3.50
N SER A 59 20.56 -9.51 -4.57
CA SER A 59 21.31 -8.99 -5.72
C SER A 59 20.46 -8.47 -6.87
N PHE A 60 19.13 -8.56 -6.79
CA PHE A 60 18.25 -8.20 -7.91
C PHE A 60 18.12 -6.67 -8.05
N ASP A 61 18.47 -6.15 -9.22
CA ASP A 61 18.49 -4.71 -9.54
C ASP A 61 18.17 -4.47 -11.04
N GLN A 62 17.21 -5.22 -11.59
CA GLN A 62 16.81 -5.07 -12.99
C GLN A 62 15.54 -4.23 -13.13
N ASP A 63 15.41 -3.51 -14.24
CA ASP A 63 14.21 -2.74 -14.57
C ASP A 63 13.03 -3.68 -14.91
N ILE A 64 11.94 -3.53 -14.16
CA ILE A 64 10.69 -4.28 -14.34
C ILE A 64 9.49 -3.35 -14.57
N SER A 65 9.73 -2.10 -14.96
CA SER A 65 8.69 -1.09 -15.20
C SER A 65 7.67 -1.47 -16.29
N GLN A 66 8.03 -2.41 -17.18
CA GLN A 66 7.18 -2.89 -18.26
C GLN A 66 6.23 -4.03 -17.85
N TRP A 67 6.30 -4.49 -16.60
CA TRP A 67 5.42 -5.54 -16.11
C TRP A 67 3.98 -5.01 -15.95
N ASP A 68 3.04 -5.68 -16.60
CA ASP A 68 1.61 -5.46 -16.42
C ASP A 68 1.12 -6.13 -15.13
N THR A 69 0.73 -5.32 -14.15
CA THR A 69 0.20 -5.75 -12.84
C THR A 69 -1.32 -5.69 -12.74
N SER A 70 -2.02 -5.35 -13.83
CA SER A 70 -3.48 -5.12 -13.84
C SER A 70 -4.32 -6.35 -13.45
N ASN A 71 -3.76 -7.56 -13.55
CA ASN A 71 -4.44 -8.81 -13.24
C ASN A 71 -4.09 -9.39 -11.85
N VAL A 72 -3.13 -8.78 -11.14
CA VAL A 72 -2.69 -9.23 -9.82
C VAL A 72 -3.76 -8.92 -8.79
N LYS A 73 -4.46 -9.96 -8.33
CA LYS A 73 -5.50 -9.83 -7.31
C LYS A 73 -4.81 -9.80 -5.93
N GLY A 74 -4.36 -8.59 -5.58
CA GLY A 74 -3.68 -8.15 -4.35
C GLY A 74 -2.15 -7.94 -4.54
N PRO A 75 -1.49 -6.89 -4.00
CA PRO A 75 -1.94 -5.66 -3.36
C PRO A 75 -1.94 -4.47 -4.34
N ILE A 76 -2.40 -4.67 -5.59
CA ILE A 76 -2.81 -3.57 -6.51
C ILE A 76 -4.21 -3.84 -7.09
N GLY A 77 -4.96 -4.72 -6.42
CA GLY A 77 -6.40 -4.81 -6.54
C GLY A 77 -6.98 -4.08 -5.34
N SER A 78 -7.18 -2.77 -5.47
CA SER A 78 -7.83 -1.96 -4.45
C SER A 78 -9.22 -2.56 -4.20
N ASN A 79 -9.36 -3.27 -3.08
CA ASN A 79 -10.65 -3.42 -2.40
C ASN A 79 -11.05 -2.11 -1.72
N SER A 80 -10.35 -1.00 -2.01
CA SER A 80 -10.65 0.28 -1.43
C SER A 80 -12.01 0.74 -1.92
N VAL A 81 -12.76 1.33 -1.00
CA VAL A 81 -14.06 1.90 -1.32
C VAL A 81 -13.85 3.33 -1.78
N THR A 82 -14.18 3.60 -3.04
CA THR A 82 -13.96 4.91 -3.68
C THR A 82 -15.23 5.76 -3.78
N CYS A 83 -15.10 7.08 -3.77
CA CYS A 83 -16.23 8.04 -3.80
C CYS A 83 -15.96 9.28 -4.66
N ASN A 84 -15.17 9.14 -5.74
CA ASN A 84 -14.64 10.21 -6.59
C ASN A 84 -15.63 11.30 -7.05
N ASN A 85 -16.94 11.00 -7.12
CA ASN A 85 -17.97 11.95 -7.54
C ASN A 85 -19.01 12.28 -6.45
N SER A 86 -18.81 11.81 -5.22
CA SER A 86 -19.75 12.04 -4.11
C SER A 86 -19.39 13.31 -3.35
N ALA A 87 -20.40 14.04 -2.89
CA ALA A 87 -20.19 15.26 -2.12
C ALA A 87 -19.67 14.93 -0.71
N ILE A 88 -18.73 15.74 -0.22
CA ILE A 88 -18.20 15.62 1.14
C ILE A 88 -19.33 15.70 2.16
N GLY A 89 -19.28 14.86 3.19
CA GLY A 89 -20.29 14.77 4.25
C GLY A 89 -21.53 13.93 3.89
N THR A 90 -21.65 13.47 2.64
CA THR A 90 -22.71 12.50 2.29
C THR A 90 -22.34 11.10 2.74
N THR A 91 -23.35 10.25 2.93
CA THR A 91 -23.17 8.84 3.25
C THR A 91 -23.72 7.94 2.17
N PHE A 92 -23.13 6.76 2.03
CA PHE A 92 -23.61 5.71 1.15
C PHE A 92 -23.39 4.32 1.76
N ASN A 93 -24.21 3.36 1.36
CA ASN A 93 -24.08 1.98 1.83
C ASN A 93 -23.21 1.16 0.86
N HIS A 94 -22.24 0.44 1.38
CA HIS A 94 -21.45 -0.53 0.63
C HIS A 94 -21.20 -1.76 1.50
N GLN A 95 -21.55 -2.95 0.99
CA GLN A 95 -21.37 -4.23 1.69
C GLN A 95 -21.93 -4.28 3.13
N GLY A 96 -23.01 -3.54 3.40
CA GLY A 96 -23.63 -3.50 4.72
C GLY A 96 -23.00 -2.50 5.70
N HIS A 97 -22.02 -1.72 5.26
CA HIS A 97 -21.45 -0.62 6.03
C HIS A 97 -21.88 0.74 5.47
N THR A 98 -22.07 1.70 6.38
CA THR A 98 -22.30 3.11 6.04
C THR A 98 -20.94 3.79 5.88
N TYR A 99 -20.65 4.29 4.68
CA TYR A 99 -19.45 5.06 4.39
C TYR A 99 -19.78 6.55 4.42
N LEU A 100 -19.00 7.33 5.17
CA LEU A 100 -18.99 8.78 5.14
C LEU A 100 -17.92 9.26 4.15
N VAL A 101 -18.30 10.12 3.22
CA VAL A 101 -17.37 10.78 2.29
C VAL A 101 -16.62 11.87 3.03
N VAL A 102 -15.30 11.73 3.17
CA VAL A 102 -14.45 12.67 3.90
C VAL A 102 -13.38 13.30 2.99
N ASN A 103 -12.86 14.44 3.41
CA ASN A 103 -11.71 15.16 2.85
C ASN A 103 -10.68 15.42 3.94
N ASP A 104 -9.59 16.12 3.62
CA ASP A 104 -8.49 16.46 4.54
C ASP A 104 -8.93 17.10 5.88
N GLU A 105 -10.03 17.85 5.85
CA GLU A 105 -10.57 18.52 7.04
C GLU A 105 -11.50 17.59 7.82
N SER A 106 -12.52 17.04 7.16
CA SER A 106 -13.57 16.23 7.82
C SER A 106 -13.09 14.86 8.29
N ILE A 107 -12.00 14.32 7.72
CA ILE A 107 -11.40 13.07 8.22
C ILE A 107 -10.82 13.24 9.64
N LYS A 108 -10.40 14.46 9.99
CA LYS A 108 -9.80 14.80 11.30
C LYS A 108 -10.86 15.22 12.34
N ASP A 109 -12.15 15.21 11.98
CA ASP A 109 -13.23 15.50 12.92
C ASP A 109 -13.30 14.45 14.03
N GLN A 110 -13.16 14.90 15.28
CA GLN A 110 -13.08 14.03 16.44
C GLN A 110 -14.33 13.15 16.57
N ALA A 111 -15.52 13.71 16.32
CA ALA A 111 -16.76 12.96 16.46
C ALA A 111 -16.91 11.88 15.37
N GLN A 112 -16.40 12.11 14.15
CA GLN A 112 -16.37 11.06 13.12
C GLN A 112 -15.35 9.97 13.43
N LEU A 113 -14.16 10.34 13.93
CA LEU A 113 -13.14 9.37 14.32
C LEU A 113 -13.64 8.47 15.46
N ASP A 114 -14.36 9.03 16.44
CA ASP A 114 -14.93 8.26 17.53
C ASP A 114 -16.01 7.28 17.02
N LYS A 115 -16.82 7.68 16.03
CA LYS A 115 -17.77 6.77 15.37
C LYS A 115 -17.11 5.68 14.55
N LEU A 116 -15.98 5.98 13.90
CA LEU A 116 -15.17 4.99 13.20
C LEU A 116 -14.64 3.94 14.19
N GLU A 117 -14.13 4.37 15.34
CA GLU A 117 -13.64 3.49 16.41
C GLU A 117 -14.74 2.59 17.00
N LEU A 118 -15.96 3.13 17.11
CA LEU A 118 -17.14 2.36 17.54
C LEU A 118 -17.69 1.44 16.43
N GLY A 119 -17.18 1.54 15.20
CA GLY A 119 -17.64 0.78 14.04
C GLY A 119 -19.02 1.20 13.53
N GLU A 120 -19.51 2.38 13.91
CA GLU A 120 -20.79 2.93 13.45
C GLU A 120 -20.74 3.36 11.98
N ILE A 121 -19.57 3.84 11.53
CA ILE A 121 -19.31 4.29 10.17
C ILE A 121 -17.96 3.79 9.66
N ARG A 122 -17.81 3.77 8.34
CA ARG A 122 -16.54 3.69 7.61
C ARG A 122 -16.27 5.02 6.92
N PHE A 123 -15.03 5.26 6.53
CA PHE A 123 -14.67 6.43 5.72
C PHE A 123 -14.44 6.04 4.28
N CYS A 124 -14.95 6.86 3.37
CA CYS A 124 -14.46 6.89 2.01
C CYS A 124 -13.46 8.03 1.86
N THR A 125 -12.21 7.67 1.53
CA THR A 125 -11.05 8.56 1.60
C THR A 125 -10.54 9.05 0.24
N SER A 126 -11.29 8.83 -0.85
CA SER A 126 -10.84 9.22 -2.21
C SER A 126 -10.56 10.71 -2.40
N HIS A 127 -11.04 11.57 -1.50
CA HIS A 127 -10.81 13.03 -1.53
C HIS A 127 -9.77 13.48 -0.49
N VAL A 128 -9.00 12.55 0.07
CA VAL A 128 -8.03 12.81 1.13
C VAL A 128 -6.60 12.76 0.56
N THR A 129 -5.86 13.83 0.78
CA THR A 129 -4.45 14.01 0.45
C THR A 129 -3.55 14.11 1.68
N ASP A 130 -4.10 14.47 2.84
CA ASP A 130 -3.37 14.70 4.09
C ASP A 130 -3.96 13.87 5.25
N MET A 131 -3.21 12.84 5.66
CA MET A 131 -3.51 11.99 6.81
C MET A 131 -2.55 12.24 7.98
N ASP A 132 -1.85 13.38 8.00
CA ASP A 132 -0.88 13.68 9.06
C ASP A 132 -1.55 13.71 10.43
N GLY A 133 -0.96 12.95 11.36
CA GLY A 133 -1.38 12.88 12.75
C GLY A 133 -2.81 12.35 12.98
N LEU A 134 -3.42 11.69 11.99
CA LEU A 134 -4.86 11.35 12.04
C LEU A 134 -5.26 10.54 13.28
N PHE A 135 -4.38 9.63 13.72
CA PHE A 135 -4.57 8.81 14.91
C PHE A 135 -3.48 9.03 15.98
N LYS A 136 -2.81 10.19 15.93
CA LYS A 136 -1.76 10.54 16.89
C LYS A 136 -2.30 10.58 18.32
N GLY A 137 -1.69 9.82 19.22
CA GLY A 137 -2.06 9.69 20.63
C GLY A 137 -3.34 8.88 20.90
N ARG A 138 -3.89 8.19 19.90
CA ARG A 138 -5.05 7.29 20.10
C ARG A 138 -4.58 5.89 20.48
N ASP A 139 -4.17 5.72 21.75
CA ASP A 139 -3.53 4.51 22.29
C ASP A 139 -4.28 3.20 21.97
N TYR A 140 -5.62 3.25 21.90
CA TYR A 140 -6.51 2.10 21.68
C TYR A 140 -7.05 1.97 20.26
N PHE A 141 -6.65 2.84 19.33
CA PHE A 141 -7.14 2.79 17.95
C PHE A 141 -6.75 1.46 17.28
N ASN A 142 -7.75 0.71 16.81
CA ASN A 142 -7.54 -0.53 16.08
C ASN A 142 -8.73 -0.87 15.14
N ALA A 143 -9.48 0.15 14.69
CA ALA A 143 -10.59 -0.04 13.77
C ALA A 143 -10.09 -0.45 12.38
N ASP A 144 -10.79 -1.35 11.70
CA ASP A 144 -10.44 -1.80 10.36
C ASP A 144 -10.51 -0.65 9.35
N ILE A 145 -9.36 -0.34 8.76
CA ILE A 145 -9.12 0.71 7.75
C ILE A 145 -8.45 0.14 6.50
N SER A 146 -8.53 -1.19 6.32
CA SER A 146 -7.87 -1.89 5.21
C SER A 146 -8.47 -1.56 3.83
N ASP A 147 -9.66 -1.00 3.81
CA ASP A 147 -10.45 -0.61 2.64
C ASP A 147 -10.35 0.88 2.29
N TRP A 148 -9.41 1.61 2.91
CA TRP A 148 -9.19 3.01 2.58
C TRP A 148 -8.57 3.16 1.20
N ASP A 149 -9.02 4.18 0.48
CA ASP A 149 -8.44 4.63 -0.77
C ASP A 149 -7.35 5.67 -0.45
N THR A 150 -6.08 5.27 -0.60
CA THR A 150 -4.93 6.13 -0.31
C THR A 150 -4.23 6.61 -1.58
N SER A 151 -4.79 6.36 -2.78
CA SER A 151 -4.10 6.65 -4.06
C SER A 151 -3.81 8.13 -4.28
N GLU A 152 -4.54 9.01 -3.59
CA GLU A 152 -4.35 10.47 -3.62
C GLU A 152 -3.56 11.02 -2.43
N VAL A 153 -3.19 10.18 -1.45
CA VAL A 153 -2.54 10.63 -0.21
C VAL A 153 -1.09 11.03 -0.45
N VAL A 154 -0.73 12.22 0.02
CA VAL A 154 0.59 12.82 -0.08
C VAL A 154 1.30 12.83 1.27
N LYS A 155 0.58 12.94 2.39
CA LYS A 155 1.19 12.97 3.73
C LYS A 155 0.56 11.98 4.71
N MET A 156 1.41 11.25 5.43
CA MET A 156 1.06 10.25 6.46
C MET A 156 1.99 10.36 7.69
N GLY A 157 2.61 11.52 7.90
CA GLY A 157 3.50 11.79 9.01
C GLY A 157 2.79 11.67 10.34
N GLU A 158 3.42 11.00 11.30
CA GLU A 158 2.94 10.82 12.68
C GLU A 158 1.51 10.21 12.78
N MET A 159 1.00 9.61 11.69
CA MET A 159 -0.40 9.18 11.59
C MET A 159 -0.82 8.23 12.72
N PHE A 160 0.07 7.33 13.15
CA PHE A 160 -0.15 6.38 14.26
C PHE A 160 0.85 6.59 15.40
N GLU A 161 1.44 7.78 15.54
CA GLU A 161 2.33 8.07 16.67
C GLU A 161 1.57 7.86 17.99
N GLY A 162 2.08 6.97 18.86
CA GLY A 162 1.42 6.63 20.12
C GLY A 162 0.18 5.72 20.01
N ALA A 163 -0.26 5.30 18.81
CA ALA A 163 -1.38 4.36 18.65
C ALA A 163 -0.93 2.90 18.95
N THR A 164 -0.64 2.62 20.22
CA THR A 164 0.06 1.39 20.64
C THR A 164 -0.70 0.08 20.41
N THR A 165 -2.03 0.12 20.25
CA THR A 165 -2.87 -1.06 19.98
C THR A 165 -3.02 -1.39 18.49
N PHE A 166 -2.65 -0.46 17.60
CA PHE A 166 -2.92 -0.57 16.17
C PHE A 166 -2.21 -1.77 15.52
N ASN A 167 -2.98 -2.65 14.87
CA ASN A 167 -2.47 -3.84 14.19
C ASN A 167 -3.35 -4.26 12.98
N GLN A 168 -3.85 -3.29 12.23
CA GLN A 168 -4.73 -3.55 11.08
C GLN A 168 -3.94 -3.79 9.78
N PRO A 169 -4.47 -4.60 8.84
CA PRO A 169 -3.76 -4.92 7.60
C PRO A 169 -3.80 -3.74 6.61
N ILE A 170 -2.81 -2.85 6.71
CA ILE A 170 -2.65 -1.69 5.81
C ILE A 170 -1.67 -1.93 4.65
N GLY A 171 -1.19 -3.16 4.47
CA GLY A 171 -0.20 -3.50 3.43
C GLY A 171 -0.70 -3.36 1.98
N ASN A 172 -1.99 -3.06 1.78
CA ASN A 172 -2.61 -2.85 0.47
C ASN A 172 -2.75 -1.36 0.11
N TRP A 173 -2.36 -0.44 1.00
CA TRP A 173 -2.45 0.99 0.72
C TRP A 173 -1.50 1.39 -0.41
N ASP A 174 -2.01 2.20 -1.34
CA ASP A 174 -1.19 2.84 -2.37
C ASP A 174 -0.43 4.00 -1.74
N THR A 175 0.90 3.88 -1.69
CA THR A 175 1.80 4.91 -1.15
C THR A 175 2.60 5.63 -2.24
N SER A 176 2.25 5.46 -3.51
CA SER A 176 3.01 5.99 -4.66
C SER A 176 3.10 7.52 -4.68
N LYS A 177 2.07 8.19 -4.16
CA LYS A 177 2.02 9.67 -4.04
C LYS A 177 2.52 10.20 -2.71
N VAL A 178 2.75 9.35 -1.71
CA VAL A 178 3.19 9.79 -0.39
C VAL A 178 4.58 10.39 -0.46
N ARG A 179 4.78 11.50 0.26
CA ARG A 179 6.03 12.26 0.36
C ARG A 179 6.52 12.41 1.79
N ASP A 180 5.65 12.20 2.77
CA ASP A 180 6.00 12.24 4.19
C ASP A 180 5.37 11.06 4.95
N MET A 181 6.19 10.32 5.68
CA MET A 181 5.83 9.23 6.62
C MET A 181 6.64 9.34 7.91
N LYS A 182 7.24 10.49 8.19
CA LYS A 182 8.10 10.69 9.37
C LYS A 182 7.30 10.35 10.63
N GLY A 183 7.87 9.54 11.51
CA GLY A 183 7.25 9.22 12.80
C GLY A 183 5.93 8.45 12.71
N MET A 184 5.56 7.90 11.55
CA MET A 184 4.23 7.28 11.31
C MET A 184 3.82 6.25 12.38
N PHE A 185 4.77 5.51 12.94
CA PHE A 185 4.57 4.52 14.02
C PHE A 185 5.48 4.78 15.23
N GLU A 186 5.91 6.03 15.44
CA GLU A 186 6.78 6.35 16.56
C GLU A 186 6.06 6.15 17.90
N VAL A 187 6.78 5.60 18.88
CA VAL A 187 6.29 5.48 20.26
C VAL A 187 6.89 6.64 21.05
N PRO A 188 6.10 7.60 21.52
CA PRO A 188 6.64 8.71 22.29
C PRO A 188 7.30 8.20 23.58
N PRO A 189 8.38 8.86 24.05
CA PRO A 189 9.05 8.47 25.28
C PRO A 189 8.06 8.42 26.44
N PRO A 190 8.17 7.44 27.37
CA PRO A 190 7.33 7.42 28.55
C PRO A 190 7.48 8.75 29.29
N LEU A 191 6.34 9.36 29.69
CA LEU A 191 6.33 10.58 30.48
C LEU A 191 7.07 10.32 31.79
N THR A 192 8.36 10.65 31.85
CA THR A 192 9.11 10.67 33.10
C THR A 192 8.54 11.82 33.92
N ASN A 193 7.61 11.54 34.84
CA ASN A 193 7.09 12.55 35.76
C ASN A 193 8.25 13.05 36.65
N PRO A 194 8.71 14.30 36.54
CA PRO A 194 9.81 14.80 37.37
C PRO A 194 9.38 15.14 38.82
N SER A 195 8.12 14.86 39.20
CA SER A 195 7.49 15.48 40.37
C SER A 195 7.19 14.51 41.53
N VAL A 196 7.98 13.45 41.70
CA VAL A 196 7.90 12.62 42.92
C VAL A 196 9.29 12.45 43.54
N THR A 197 9.85 13.55 44.02
CA THR A 197 10.84 13.51 45.11
C THR A 197 10.55 14.69 46.04
N GLY A 198 10.04 14.40 47.24
CA GLY A 198 9.89 15.40 48.29
C GLY A 198 8.80 15.07 49.30
N ILE A 199 8.93 13.94 49.99
CA ILE A 199 8.44 13.79 51.37
C ILE A 199 9.68 13.86 52.25
#